data_AF-A0A5N7CJV1-F1
#
_entry.id   AF-A0A5N7CJV1-F1
#
_cell.length_a   1.000
_cell.length_b   1.000
_cell.length_c   1.000
_cell.angle_alpha   90.00
_cell.angle_beta   90.00
_cell.angle_gamma   90.00
#
_symmetry.space_group_name_H-M   'P 1'
#
loop_
_entity.id
_entity.type
_entity.pdbx_description
1 polymer ?
#
loop_
_entity_poly.entity_id
_entity_poly.type
_entity_poly.pdbx_seq_one_letter_code
_entity_poly.pdbx_strand_id
1 'polypeptide(L)'
;MYHALWVDRNPAIAQEEGFMPLLVNGLGADIAKEVLDTSRQSEIKERLAGNMQKAFDRGAFGLPWFECVNVSGEKKGFWGVDHIGRVIEFLGLERCADVAF
;
A
#
# COMPACT_ATOMS: atom_id res chain seq x y z
N MET A 1 -7.79 7.33 3.12
CA MET A 1 -7.45 7.87 1.77
C MET A 1 -8.13 7.10 0.65
N TYR A 2 -8.03 5.77 0.55
CA TYR A 2 -8.72 5.00 -0.50
C TYR A 2 -10.24 5.26 -0.58
N HIS A 3 -10.95 5.27 0.55
CA HIS A 3 -12.38 5.58 0.60
C HIS A 3 -12.69 6.97 0.03
N ALA A 4 -11.96 8.00 0.46
CA ALA A 4 -12.15 9.36 -0.03
C ALA A 4 -11.96 9.49 -1.55
N LEU A 5 -10.97 8.80 -2.12
CA LEU A 5 -10.73 8.82 -3.56
C LEU A 5 -11.76 7.99 -4.34
N TRP A 6 -12.02 6.75 -3.94
CA TRP A 6 -12.76 5.78 -4.75
C TRP A 6 -14.25 5.67 -4.42
N VAL A 7 -14.64 5.92 -3.16
CA VAL A 7 -16.05 5.88 -2.73
C VAL A 7 -16.64 7.28 -2.77
N ASP A 8 -16.01 8.22 -2.07
CA ASP A 8 -16.52 9.59 -1.97
C ASP A 8 -16.21 10.42 -3.23
N ARG A 9 -15.33 9.91 -4.10
CA ARG A 9 -14.89 10.57 -5.35
C ARG A 9 -14.40 11.99 -5.12
N ASN A 10 -13.74 12.24 -3.99
CA ASN A 10 -13.22 13.55 -3.63
C ASN A 10 -11.94 13.85 -4.44
N PRO A 11 -11.98 14.75 -5.43
CA PRO A 11 -10.82 15.06 -6.27
C PRO A 11 -9.74 15.83 -5.50
N ALA A 12 -10.10 16.49 -4.39
CA ALA A 12 -9.16 17.26 -3.59
C ALA A 12 -8.17 16.37 -2.82
N ILE A 13 -8.38 15.05 -2.74
CA ILE A 13 -7.51 14.11 -2.01
C ILE A 13 -6.05 14.10 -2.52
N ALA A 14 -5.81 14.56 -3.75
CA ALA A 14 -4.49 14.74 -4.31
C ALA A 14 -3.79 16.05 -3.87
N GLN A 15 -4.48 16.91 -3.13
CA GLN A 15 -4.00 18.19 -2.61
C GLN A 15 -4.03 18.18 -1.07
N GLU A 16 -3.22 19.05 -0.45
CA GLU A 16 -3.09 19.11 1.01
C GLU A 16 -4.45 19.34 1.68
N GLU A 17 -5.29 20.22 1.13
CA GLU A 17 -6.60 20.55 1.69
C GLU A 17 -7.54 19.33 1.75
N GLY A 18 -7.37 18.36 0.84
CA GLY A 18 -8.20 17.16 0.81
C GLY A 18 -7.68 16.02 1.67
N PHE A 19 -6.36 15.80 1.76
CA PHE A 19 -5.83 14.70 2.57
C PHE A 19 -5.52 15.08 4.02
N MET A 20 -5.21 16.34 4.33
CA MET A 20 -4.84 16.74 5.68
C MET A 20 -5.92 16.46 6.74
N PRO A 21 -7.21 16.74 6.50
CA PRO A 21 -8.27 16.39 7.46
C PRO A 21 -8.31 14.89 7.78
N LEU A 22 -8.01 14.03 6.80
CA LEU A 22 -7.97 12.58 7.01
C LEU A 22 -6.75 12.14 7.82
N LEU A 23 -5.59 12.78 7.59
CA LEU A 23 -4.39 12.54 8.41
C LEU A 23 -4.61 12.99 9.85
N VAL A 24 -5.20 14.18 10.07
CA VAL A 24 -5.53 14.68 11.41
C VAL A 24 -6.51 13.73 12.12
N ASN A 25 -7.55 13.27 11.42
CA ASN A 25 -8.52 12.33 11.99
C ASN A 25 -7.91 10.96 12.35
N GLY A 26 -6.95 10.47 11.55
CA GLY A 26 -6.33 9.16 11.76
C GLY A 26 -5.12 9.16 12.71
N LEU A 27 -4.35 10.26 12.76
CA LEU A 27 -3.05 10.33 13.43
C LEU A 27 -2.99 11.41 14.53
N GLY A 28 -3.98 12.32 14.60
CA GLY A 28 -3.91 13.52 15.44
C GLY A 28 -3.20 14.68 14.74
N ALA A 29 -3.45 15.90 15.21
CA ALA A 29 -3.01 17.13 14.56
C ALA A 29 -1.48 17.28 14.50
N ASP A 30 -0.79 17.01 15.61
CA ASP A 30 0.66 17.19 15.71
C ASP A 30 1.41 16.22 14.79
N ILE A 31 1.04 14.94 14.82
CA ILE A 31 1.65 13.91 13.97
C ILE A 31 1.32 14.16 12.50
N ALA A 32 0.08 14.55 12.16
CA ALA A 32 -0.29 14.86 10.78
C ALA A 32 0.56 16.01 10.20
N LYS A 33 0.83 17.04 11.01
CA LYS A 33 1.71 18.15 10.62
C LYS A 33 3.16 17.68 10.43
N GLU A 34 3.69 16.90 11.36
CA GLU A 34 5.05 16.34 11.25
C GLU A 34 5.22 15.49 9.99
N VAL A 35 4.23 14.64 9.68
CA VAL A 35 4.22 13.82 8.46
C VAL A 35 4.21 14.69 7.20
N LEU A 36 3.40 15.76 7.17
CA LEU A 36 3.38 16.69 6.03
C LEU A 36 4.74 17.35 5.84
N ASP A 37 5.31 17.91 6.90
CA ASP A 37 6.60 18.61 6.85
C ASP A 37 7.74 17.67 6.45
N THR A 38 7.72 16.44 6.98
CA THR A 38 8.71 15.40 6.65
C THR A 38 8.57 14.95 5.19
N SER A 39 7.35 14.78 4.67
CA SER A 39 7.12 14.36 3.28
C SER A 39 7.68 15.33 2.23
N ARG A 40 7.92 16.59 2.60
CA ARG A 40 8.51 17.61 1.73
C ARG A 40 10.02 17.50 1.61
N GLN A 41 10.69 16.79 2.52
CA GLN A 41 12.14 16.61 2.52
C GLN A 41 12.60 15.78 1.31
N SER A 42 13.74 16.14 0.72
CA SER A 42 14.29 15.47 -0.46
C SER A 42 14.56 13.99 -0.20
N GLU A 43 15.11 13.65 0.96
CA GLU A 43 15.40 12.27 1.38
C GLU A 43 14.14 11.39 1.34
N ILE A 44 12.98 11.91 1.74
CA ILE A 44 11.73 11.14 1.72
C ILE A 44 11.24 10.91 0.28
N LYS A 45 11.39 11.91 -0.59
CA LYS A 45 11.06 11.75 -2.03
C LYS A 45 12.00 10.74 -2.71
N GLU A 46 13.29 10.80 -2.41
CA GLU A 46 14.28 9.84 -2.88
C GLU A 46 13.99 8.43 -2.37
N ARG A 47 13.60 8.30 -1.10
CA ARG A 47 13.19 7.01 -0.52
C ARG A 47 11.95 6.44 -1.21
N LEU A 48 10.96 7.28 -1.53
CA LEU A 48 9.78 6.87 -2.30
C LEU A 48 10.17 6.38 -3.70
N ALA A 49 11.01 7.14 -4.41
CA ALA A 49 11.52 6.76 -5.73
C ALA A 49 12.32 5.45 -5.68
N GLY A 50 13.19 5.29 -4.68
CA GLY A 50 13.96 4.08 -4.46
C GLY A 50 13.08 2.86 -4.14
N ASN A 51 11.96 3.03 -3.44
CA ASN A 51 11.00 1.96 -3.23
C ASN A 51 10.28 1.55 -4.52
N MET A 52 9.93 2.51 -5.38
CA MET A 52 9.36 2.21 -6.70
C MET A 52 10.36 1.43 -7.56
N GLN A 53 11.62 1.86 -7.61
CA GLN A 53 12.66 1.16 -8.35
C GLN A 53 12.86 -0.27 -7.84
N LYS A 54 12.89 -0.47 -6.51
CA LYS A 54 12.97 -1.82 -5.91
C LYS A 54 11.83 -2.73 -6.34
N ALA A 55 10.61 -2.22 -6.47
CA ALA A 55 9.47 -3.00 -6.96
C ALA A 55 9.67 -3.41 -8.43
N PHE A 56 10.12 -2.48 -9.27
CA PHE A 56 10.44 -2.78 -10.68
C PHE A 56 11.58 -3.80 -10.81
N ASP A 57 12.66 -3.65 -10.03
CA ASP A 57 13.79 -4.59 -10.02
C ASP A 57 13.37 -6.01 -9.60
N ARG A 58 12.25 -6.12 -8.87
CA ARG A 58 11.64 -7.39 -8.43
C ARG A 58 10.53 -7.88 -9.37
N GLY A 59 10.36 -7.24 -10.52
CA GLY A 59 9.46 -7.67 -11.59
C GLY A 59 8.05 -7.09 -11.53
N ALA A 60 7.77 -6.14 -10.64
CA ALA A 60 6.47 -5.48 -10.61
C ALA A 60 6.25 -4.67 -11.90
N PHE A 61 5.10 -4.87 -12.56
CA PHE A 61 4.70 -4.11 -13.76
C PHE A 61 3.35 -3.40 -13.58
N GLY A 62 2.72 -3.54 -12.41
CA GLY A 62 1.43 -2.96 -12.10
C GLY A 62 1.10 -3.11 -10.61
N LEU A 63 -0.02 -2.53 -10.18
CA LEU A 63 -0.49 -2.58 -8.79
C LEU A 63 -1.90 -3.21 -8.69
N PRO A 64 -2.22 -3.88 -7.56
CA PRO A 64 -1.30 -4.21 -6.47
C PRO A 64 -0.32 -5.32 -6.87
N TRP A 65 0.89 -5.25 -6.33
CA TRP A 65 1.94 -6.26 -6.44
C TRP A 65 2.30 -6.76 -5.04
N PHE A 66 2.33 -8.08 -4.87
CA PHE A 66 2.65 -8.74 -3.62
C PHE A 66 3.96 -9.49 -3.76
N GLU A 67 4.96 -9.11 -2.96
CA GLU A 67 6.21 -9.86 -2.84
C GLU A 67 6.16 -10.72 -1.60
N CYS A 68 6.10 -12.03 -1.82
CA CYS A 68 5.88 -13.00 -0.76
C CYS A 68 7.15 -13.79 -0.51
N VAL A 69 7.42 -14.09 0.76
CA VAL A 69 8.44 -15.05 1.19
C VAL A 69 7.73 -16.13 1.99
N ASN A 70 7.78 -17.38 1.53
CA ASN A 70 7.13 -18.48 2.24
C ASN A 70 8.01 -19.04 3.36
N VAL A 71 7.49 -20.04 4.08
CA VAL A 71 8.17 -20.67 5.23
C VAL A 71 9.48 -21.38 4.87
N SER A 72 9.69 -21.76 3.60
CA SER A 72 10.97 -22.33 3.13
C SER A 72 11.96 -21.27 2.64
N GLY A 73 11.60 -19.98 2.71
CA GLY A 73 12.43 -18.87 2.26
C GLY A 73 12.37 -18.59 0.76
N GLU A 74 11.50 -19.30 0.01
CA GLU A 74 11.27 -19.04 -1.41
C GLU A 74 10.58 -17.69 -1.59
N LYS A 75 11.01 -16.93 -2.60
CA LYS A 75 10.46 -15.61 -2.93
C LYS A 75 9.65 -15.67 -4.21
N LYS A 76 8.45 -15.10 -4.20
CA LYS A 76 7.58 -15.03 -5.37
C LYS A 76 6.75 -13.75 -5.40
N GLY A 77 6.60 -13.18 -6.60
CA GLY A 77 5.74 -12.04 -6.88
C GLY A 77 4.35 -12.46 -7.39
N PHE A 78 3.31 -11.74 -6.99
CA PHE A 78 1.94 -11.90 -7.50
C PHE A 78 1.35 -10.53 -7.85
N TRP A 79 0.73 -10.43 -9.01
CA TRP A 79 0.06 -9.21 -9.46
C TRP A 79 -1.45 -9.37 -9.41
N GLY A 80 -2.16 -8.37 -8.88
CA GLY A 80 -3.62 -8.33 -8.87
C GLY A 80 -4.26 -8.85 -7.58
N VAL A 81 -5.41 -8.26 -7.22
CA VAL A 81 -6.19 -8.68 -6.03
C VAL A 81 -6.84 -10.06 -6.18
N ASP A 82 -7.09 -10.46 -7.42
CA ASP A 82 -7.59 -11.79 -7.81
C ASP A 82 -6.60 -12.92 -7.49
N HIS A 83 -5.32 -12.60 -7.29
CA HIS A 83 -4.27 -13.55 -6.93
C HIS A 83 -4.08 -13.73 -5.42
N ILE A 84 -4.88 -13.08 -4.55
CA ILE A 84 -4.78 -13.26 -3.08
C ILE A 84 -4.94 -14.73 -2.68
N GLY A 85 -5.82 -15.48 -3.33
CA GLY A 85 -5.95 -16.92 -3.09
C GLY A 85 -4.63 -17.69 -3.32
N ARG A 86 -3.85 -17.30 -4.33
CA ARG A 86 -2.54 -17.89 -4.64
C ARG A 86 -1.45 -17.44 -3.68
N VAL A 87 -1.52 -16.20 -3.20
CA VAL A 87 -0.65 -15.69 -2.14
C VAL A 87 -0.81 -16.52 -0.87
N ILE A 88 -2.05 -16.78 -0.45
CA ILE A 88 -2.36 -17.59 0.75
C ILE A 88 -1.80 -19.02 0.59
N GLU A 89 -2.04 -19.67 -0.55
CA GLU A 89 -1.50 -21.00 -0.86
C GLU A 89 0.03 -21.00 -0.80
N PHE A 90 0.68 -20.03 -1.44
CA PHE A 90 2.14 -19.94 -1.50
C PHE A 90 2.78 -19.71 -0.12
N LEU A 91 2.16 -18.87 0.71
CA LEU A 91 2.62 -18.60 2.06
C LEU A 91 2.36 -19.77 3.04
N GLY A 92 1.60 -20.79 2.62
CA GLY A 92 1.21 -21.90 3.49
C GLY A 92 0.24 -21.49 4.59
N LEU A 93 -0.53 -20.42 4.37
CA LEU A 93 -1.52 -19.94 5.32
C LEU A 93 -2.80 -20.77 5.21
N GLU A 94 -3.45 -21.03 6.35
CA GLU A 94 -4.76 -21.65 6.37
C GLU A 94 -5.77 -20.75 5.67
N ARG A 95 -6.51 -21.32 4.71
CA ARG A 95 -7.74 -20.68 4.24
C ARG A 95 -8.76 -20.84 5.36
N CYS A 96 -9.20 -19.73 5.95
CA CYS A 96 -10.46 -19.76 6.66
C CYS A 96 -11.52 -20.13 5.63
N ALA A 97 -12.02 -21.36 5.70
CA ALA A 97 -13.15 -21.75 4.89
C ALA A 97 -14.35 -20.96 5.41
N ASP A 98 -14.62 -19.80 4.82
CA ASP A 98 -15.96 -19.25 4.92
C ASP A 98 -16.89 -20.29 4.31
N VAL A 99 -17.75 -20.87 5.14
CA VAL A 99 -18.69 -21.95 4.80
C VAL A 99 -19.84 -21.44 3.91
N ALA A 100 -19.64 -20.33 3.22
CA ALA A 100 -20.68 -19.59 2.53
C ALA A 100 -20.15 -19.11 1.18
N PHE A 101 -19.92 -20.04 0.25
CA PHE A 101 -20.34 -19.99 -1.16
C PHE A 101 -20.21 -21.39 -1.78
#